data_AF-A0A838RLY9-F1
#
_entry.id   AF-A0A838RLY9-F1
#
_cell.length_a   1.000
_cell.length_b   1.000
_cell.length_c   1.000
_cell.angle_alpha   90.00
_cell.angle_beta   90.00
_cell.angle_gamma   90.00
#
_symmetry.space_group_name_H-M   'P 1'
#
loop_
_entity.id
_entity.type
_entity.pdbx_description
1 polymer ?
#
loop_
_entity_poly.entity_id
_entity_poly.type
_entity_poly.pdbx_seq_one_letter_code
_entity_poly.pdbx_strand_id
1 'polypeptide(L)'
;MNSAYALRSMLQQVSGLSTVRFDANECSPSVWKAVLGGATLGFLWGVAARFWMRLISTRPEFSLSGTAIILLVATLFGAWTGLAFVARRRGWQGWRHYVPRALAVLFFIPFGFGGGAPLMLTVLLVTLAQTQPTGAGVWWILAALLLILGPTILGMESIVPGMIGLLVLSVTVALIRWKRVTWNWRGKPWGSSGDIWLKRIARAMLLLLVLALFGFVSGAIITDKPGLRALVYILFYLALLYPLFLALRIALEPRTKSVN
;
A
#
# COMPACT_ATOMS: atom_id res chain seq x y z
N MET A 1 -0.35 -21.43 46.30
CA MET A 1 0.44 -20.57 45.39
C MET A 1 -0.01 -20.83 43.96
N ASN A 2 -0.48 -19.79 43.27
CA ASN A 2 -1.30 -19.90 42.06
C ASN A 2 -0.47 -20.17 40.79
N SER A 3 -0.66 -21.34 40.19
CA SER A 3 -0.08 -21.78 38.90
C SER A 3 -0.25 -20.78 37.75
N ALA A 4 -1.31 -19.97 37.79
CA ALA A 4 -1.58 -18.91 36.82
C ALA A 4 -0.50 -17.80 36.80
N TYR A 5 0.13 -17.49 37.94
CA TYR A 5 1.20 -16.49 38.00
C TYR A 5 2.52 -17.02 37.43
N ALA A 6 2.82 -18.29 37.67
CA ALA A 6 4.00 -18.95 37.12
C ALA A 6 3.94 -18.99 35.58
N LEU A 7 2.81 -19.39 35.02
CA LEU A 7 2.60 -19.42 33.56
C LEU A 7 2.71 -18.02 32.94
N ARG A 8 2.17 -16.98 33.60
CA ARG A 8 2.25 -15.60 33.13
C ARG A 8 3.68 -15.05 33.16
N SER A 9 4.45 -15.38 34.20
CA SER A 9 5.87 -15.00 34.30
C SER A 9 6.74 -15.70 33.26
N MET A 10 6.50 -17.00 33.00
CA MET A 10 7.19 -17.73 31.93
C MET A 10 6.84 -17.20 30.55
N LEU A 11 5.56 -16.92 30.27
CA LEU A 11 5.14 -16.32 29.01
C LEU A 11 5.72 -14.91 28.82
N GLN A 12 5.83 -14.12 29.89
CA GLN A 12 6.50 -12.82 29.85
C GLN A 12 8.00 -12.97 29.58
N GLN A 13 8.67 -13.94 30.19
CA GLN A 13 10.10 -14.21 30.01
C GLN A 13 10.42 -14.75 28.61
N VAL A 14 9.55 -15.61 28.05
CA VAL A 14 9.63 -16.09 26.66
C VAL A 14 9.33 -14.97 25.67
N SER A 15 8.38 -14.07 25.99
CA SER A 15 8.13 -12.88 25.16
C SER A 15 9.25 -11.82 25.26
N GLY A 16 10.01 -11.82 26.36
CA GLY A 16 11.17 -10.95 26.58
C GLY A 16 12.40 -11.33 25.74
N LEU A 17 12.46 -12.56 25.24
CA LEU A 17 13.51 -13.01 24.30
C LEU A 17 13.41 -12.36 22.91
N SER A 18 12.33 -11.62 22.61
CA SER A 18 12.16 -10.91 21.33
C SER A 18 12.70 -9.48 21.35
N THR A 19 13.22 -8.98 22.48
CA THR A 19 13.99 -7.74 22.49
C THR A 19 15.48 -8.08 22.48
N VAL A 20 15.93 -8.78 21.44
CA VAL A 20 17.28 -8.51 20.93
C VAL A 20 17.27 -7.02 20.63
N ARG A 21 17.77 -6.21 21.58
CA ARG A 21 18.22 -4.86 21.33
C ARG A 21 19.34 -5.03 20.30
N PHE A 22 18.95 -5.07 19.03
CA PHE A 22 19.84 -4.58 18.00
C PHE A 22 20.17 -3.18 18.46
N ASP A 23 21.39 -2.99 18.99
CA ASP A 23 21.90 -1.67 19.31
C ASP A 23 21.77 -0.85 18.02
N ALA A 24 20.68 -0.09 17.96
CA ALA A 24 20.26 0.67 16.78
C ALA A 24 21.25 1.79 16.45
N ASN A 25 22.28 1.93 17.27
CA ASN A 25 23.38 2.88 17.14
C ASN A 25 24.49 2.37 16.21
N GLU A 26 24.64 1.06 15.97
CA GLU A 26 25.86 0.57 15.31
C GLU A 26 25.83 0.50 13.79
N CYS A 27 24.67 0.52 13.14
CA CYS A 27 24.63 0.53 11.67
C CYS A 27 23.38 1.24 11.16
N SER A 28 23.32 2.57 11.30
CA SER A 28 22.41 3.31 10.42
C SER A 28 22.83 2.97 8.98
N PRO A 29 22.00 2.28 8.17
CA PRO A 29 22.40 1.95 6.82
C PRO A 29 22.75 3.26 6.12
N SER A 30 23.92 3.30 5.48
CA SER A 30 24.29 4.45 4.65
C SER A 30 23.14 4.72 3.68
N VAL A 31 22.77 6.00 3.50
CA VAL A 31 21.65 6.40 2.63
C VAL A 31 21.76 5.68 1.27
N TRP A 32 22.97 5.64 0.71
CA TRP A 32 23.26 4.98 -0.55
C TRP A 32 22.92 3.49 -0.58
N LYS A 33 23.31 2.71 0.43
CA LYS A 33 22.99 1.27 0.50
C LYS A 33 21.47 1.03 0.49
N ALA A 34 20.68 1.85 1.18
CA ALA A 34 19.24 1.67 1.19
C ALA A 34 18.57 2.10 -0.13
N VAL A 35 19.04 3.18 -0.75
CA VAL A 35 18.56 3.64 -2.07
C VAL A 35 18.91 2.60 -3.13
N LEU A 36 20.15 2.10 -3.16
CA LEU A 36 20.57 1.04 -4.08
C LEU A 36 19.81 -0.26 -3.83
N GLY A 37 19.67 -0.69 -2.57
CA GLY A 37 18.89 -1.89 -2.24
C GLY A 37 17.44 -1.77 -2.67
N GLY A 38 16.80 -0.62 -2.44
CA GLY A 38 15.46 -0.32 -2.93
C GLY A 38 15.39 -0.34 -4.45
N ALA A 39 16.32 0.32 -5.14
CA ALA A 39 16.41 0.36 -6.60
C ALA A 39 16.55 -1.04 -7.21
N THR A 40 17.45 -1.88 -6.68
CA THR A 40 17.65 -3.26 -7.12
C THR A 40 16.39 -4.10 -6.95
N LEU A 41 15.73 -4.00 -5.79
CA LEU A 41 14.46 -4.70 -5.55
C LEU A 41 13.37 -4.21 -6.51
N GLY A 42 13.29 -2.90 -6.76
CA GLY A 42 12.37 -2.31 -7.74
C GLY A 42 12.62 -2.81 -9.16
N PHE A 43 13.89 -2.87 -9.59
CA PHE A 43 14.29 -3.41 -10.89
C PHE A 43 13.90 -4.89 -11.05
N LEU A 44 14.26 -5.73 -10.07
CA LEU A 44 13.92 -7.16 -10.06
C LEU A 44 12.41 -7.37 -10.11
N TRP A 45 11.65 -6.56 -9.38
CA TRP A 45 10.20 -6.57 -9.44
C TRP A 45 9.68 -6.17 -10.82
N GLY A 46 10.25 -5.13 -11.45
CA GLY A 46 9.88 -4.71 -12.81
C GLY A 46 10.12 -5.81 -13.84
N VAL A 47 11.22 -6.56 -13.72
CA VAL A 47 11.50 -7.74 -14.56
C VAL A 47 10.45 -8.82 -14.34
N ALA A 48 10.13 -9.14 -13.08
CA ALA A 48 9.11 -10.14 -12.76
C ALA A 48 7.71 -9.74 -13.25
N ALA A 49 7.33 -8.46 -13.10
CA ALA A 49 6.10 -7.89 -13.63
C ALA A 49 6.04 -7.97 -15.16
N ARG A 50 7.19 -7.79 -15.82
CA ARG A 50 7.29 -7.93 -17.27
C ARG A 50 7.06 -9.37 -17.72
N PHE A 51 7.71 -10.33 -17.07
CA PHE A 51 7.47 -11.76 -17.32
C PHE A 51 6.01 -12.12 -17.09
N TRP A 52 5.42 -11.62 -16.01
CA TRP A 52 4.00 -11.79 -15.73
C TRP A 52 3.08 -11.32 -16.85
N MET A 53 3.25 -10.07 -17.30
CA MET A 53 2.46 -9.51 -18.40
C MET A 53 2.56 -10.38 -19.66
N ARG A 54 3.75 -10.91 -19.94
CA ARG A 54 3.98 -11.80 -21.08
C ARG A 54 3.31 -13.16 -20.92
N LEU A 55 3.24 -13.69 -19.70
CA LEU A 55 2.57 -14.97 -19.43
C LEU A 55 1.04 -14.85 -19.56
N ILE A 56 0.45 -13.73 -19.14
CA ILE A 56 -1.02 -13.56 -19.21
C ILE A 56 -1.51 -13.12 -20.59
N SER A 57 -0.72 -12.37 -21.37
CA SER A 57 -1.15 -11.80 -22.65
C SER A 57 -1.41 -12.88 -23.71
N THR A 58 -2.53 -12.76 -24.43
CA THR A 58 -2.85 -13.56 -25.62
C THR A 58 -2.09 -13.08 -26.86
N ARG A 59 -1.57 -11.84 -26.85
CA ARG A 59 -0.75 -11.26 -27.92
C ARG A 59 0.46 -10.54 -27.29
N PRO A 60 1.60 -11.22 -27.11
CA PRO A 60 2.75 -10.67 -26.39
C PRO A 60 3.59 -9.75 -27.28
N GLU A 61 2.95 -8.88 -28.06
CA GLU A 61 3.64 -7.83 -28.79
C GLU A 61 3.94 -6.70 -27.81
N PHE A 62 5.21 -6.63 -27.41
CA PHE A 62 5.62 -5.54 -26.55
C PHE A 62 6.87 -4.84 -27.06
N SER A 63 6.83 -3.52 -27.04
CA SER A 63 7.96 -2.70 -27.45
C SER A 63 9.11 -2.73 -26.43
N LEU A 64 10.33 -2.58 -26.95
CA LEU A 64 11.53 -2.37 -26.12
C LEU A 64 11.39 -1.09 -25.28
N SER A 65 10.84 -0.02 -25.88
CA SER A 65 10.57 1.24 -25.18
C SER A 65 9.62 1.08 -23.99
N GLY A 66 8.53 0.32 -24.16
CA GLY A 66 7.60 0.02 -23.07
C GLY A 66 8.25 -0.79 -21.94
N THR A 67 9.14 -1.74 -22.29
CA THR A 67 9.93 -2.48 -21.29
C THR A 67 10.84 -1.55 -20.50
N ALA A 68 11.58 -0.70 -21.20
CA ALA A 68 12.51 0.24 -20.58
C ALA A 68 11.79 1.19 -19.61
N ILE A 69 10.61 1.68 -19.99
CA ILE A 69 9.79 2.54 -19.11
C ILE A 69 9.37 1.80 -17.84
N ILE A 70 8.85 0.56 -17.94
CA ILE A 70 8.44 -0.23 -16.77
C ILE A 70 9.61 -0.44 -15.82
N LEU A 71 10.77 -0.84 -16.36
CA LEU A 71 11.97 -1.08 -15.55
C LEU A 71 12.47 0.20 -14.90
N LEU A 72 12.51 1.32 -15.63
CA LEU A 72 12.92 2.62 -15.11
C LEU A 72 12.00 3.07 -13.97
N VAL A 73 10.68 3.05 -14.19
CA VAL A 73 9.69 3.43 -13.18
C VAL A 73 9.81 2.54 -11.94
N ALA A 74 9.94 1.23 -12.12
CA ALA A 74 10.05 0.31 -11.00
C ALA A 74 11.33 0.50 -10.18
N THR A 75 12.44 0.76 -10.86
CA THR A 75 13.72 1.09 -10.23
C THR A 75 13.62 2.39 -9.43
N LEU A 76 13.02 3.44 -10.01
CA LEU A 76 12.84 4.73 -9.34
C LEU A 76 11.89 4.60 -8.14
N PHE A 77 10.78 3.88 -8.28
CA PHE A 77 9.87 3.57 -7.17
C PHE A 77 10.60 2.89 -6.01
N GLY A 78 11.41 1.87 -6.31
CA GLY A 78 12.24 1.19 -5.34
C GLY A 78 13.26 2.12 -4.67
N ALA A 79 13.95 2.95 -5.44
CA ALA A 79 14.92 3.92 -4.95
C ALA A 79 14.30 4.91 -3.96
N TRP A 80 13.15 5.50 -4.30
CA TRP A 80 12.42 6.44 -3.44
C TRP A 80 11.85 5.76 -2.19
N THR A 81 11.46 4.50 -2.29
CA THR A 81 11.06 3.69 -1.12
C THR A 81 12.23 3.49 -0.17
N GLY A 82 13.41 3.14 -0.69
CA GLY A 82 14.64 3.02 0.11
C GLY A 82 15.03 4.34 0.78
N LEU A 83 14.88 5.46 0.07
CA LEU A 83 15.12 6.80 0.64
C LEU A 83 14.10 7.15 1.72
N ALA A 84 12.81 6.87 1.50
CA ALA A 84 11.75 7.10 2.48
C ALA A 84 11.97 6.28 3.77
N PHE A 85 12.44 5.04 3.64
CA PHE A 85 12.84 4.20 4.75
C PHE A 85 13.97 4.84 5.59
N VAL A 86 15.03 5.33 4.93
CA VAL A 86 16.16 5.96 5.63
C VAL A 86 15.76 7.30 6.24
N ALA A 87 15.00 8.13 5.52
CA ALA A 87 14.49 9.40 6.04
C ALA A 87 13.69 9.21 7.33
N ARG A 88 12.92 8.12 7.40
CA ARG A 88 12.19 7.71 8.61
C ARG A 88 13.13 7.24 9.72
N ARG A 89 14.08 6.35 9.43
CA ARG A 89 15.03 5.80 10.41
C ARG A 89 15.95 6.85 11.00
N ARG A 90 16.40 7.82 10.20
CA ARG A 90 17.27 8.94 10.63
C ARG A 90 16.49 10.11 11.23
N GLY A 91 15.17 10.03 11.29
CA GLY A 91 14.34 11.08 11.90
C GLY A 91 14.40 12.42 11.17
N TRP A 92 14.53 12.42 9.83
CA TRP A 92 14.49 13.64 9.04
C TRP A 92 13.22 14.44 9.33
N GLN A 93 13.35 15.77 9.43
CA GLN A 93 12.27 16.69 9.77
C GLN A 93 11.85 17.52 8.55
N GLY A 94 10.62 18.05 8.59
CA GLY A 94 10.09 18.94 7.55
C GLY A 94 10.01 18.29 6.16
N TRP A 95 10.25 19.08 5.12
CA TRP A 95 10.13 18.65 3.71
C TRP A 95 11.00 17.45 3.34
N ARG A 96 12.18 17.30 3.96
CA ARG A 96 13.09 16.16 3.71
C ARG A 96 12.43 14.81 4.04
N HIS A 97 11.47 14.79 4.96
CA HIS A 97 10.69 13.59 5.28
C HIS A 97 9.58 13.31 4.26
N TYR A 98 8.92 14.35 3.77
CA TYR A 98 7.75 14.22 2.89
C TYR A 98 8.12 13.97 1.43
N VAL A 99 9.20 14.58 0.94
CA VAL A 99 9.62 14.47 -0.47
C VAL A 99 9.84 13.02 -0.91
N PRO A 100 10.63 12.18 -0.21
CA PRO A 100 10.84 10.78 -0.63
C PRO A 100 9.54 9.96 -0.66
N ARG A 101 8.61 10.24 0.27
CA ARG A 101 7.32 9.56 0.35
C ARG A 101 6.40 9.94 -0.80
N ALA A 102 6.30 11.24 -1.06
CA ALA A 102 5.52 11.76 -2.17
C ALA A 102 6.04 11.21 -3.50
N LEU A 103 7.37 11.15 -3.67
CA LEU A 103 7.99 10.57 -4.86
C LEU A 103 7.75 9.06 -4.97
N ALA A 104 7.83 8.30 -3.87
CA ALA A 104 7.47 6.88 -3.89
C ALA A 104 6.01 6.66 -4.33
N VAL A 105 5.07 7.49 -3.85
CA VAL A 105 3.66 7.43 -4.30
C VAL A 105 3.52 7.85 -5.76
N LEU A 106 4.22 8.91 -6.18
CA LEU A 106 4.19 9.40 -7.57
C LEU A 106 4.67 8.33 -8.56
N PHE A 107 5.79 7.68 -8.28
CA PHE A 107 6.34 6.60 -9.11
C PHE A 107 5.58 5.28 -8.98
N PHE A 108 4.67 5.17 -8.01
CA PHE A 108 3.76 4.04 -7.90
C PHE A 108 2.54 4.18 -8.85
N ILE A 109 2.13 5.41 -9.19
CA ILE A 109 0.96 5.68 -10.06
C ILE A 109 1.07 4.98 -11.42
N PRO A 110 2.22 4.97 -12.12
CA PRO A 110 2.27 4.35 -13.43
C PRO A 110 2.01 2.84 -13.44
N PHE A 111 2.13 2.15 -12.30
CA PHE A 111 1.73 0.74 -12.21
C PHE A 111 0.22 0.52 -12.35
N GLY A 112 -0.56 1.57 -12.17
CA GLY A 112 -2.01 1.56 -12.36
C GLY A 112 -2.46 1.68 -13.82
N PHE A 113 -1.57 1.96 -14.77
CA PHE A 113 -1.99 2.06 -16.17
C PHE A 113 -2.33 0.68 -16.76
N GLY A 114 -3.36 0.63 -17.62
CA GLY A 114 -3.84 -0.59 -18.26
C GLY A 114 -4.44 -1.59 -17.26
N GLY A 115 -4.09 -2.87 -17.41
CA GLY A 115 -4.60 -3.95 -16.54
C GLY A 115 -4.10 -3.90 -15.08
N GLY A 116 -3.16 -3.01 -14.75
CA GLY A 116 -2.63 -2.84 -13.41
C GLY A 116 -3.49 -1.97 -12.48
N ALA A 117 -4.52 -1.28 -12.99
CA ALA A 117 -5.33 -0.36 -12.21
C ALA A 117 -5.96 -0.98 -10.95
N PRO A 118 -6.62 -2.16 -11.04
CA PRO A 118 -7.21 -2.79 -9.85
C PRO A 118 -6.14 -3.19 -8.82
N LEU A 119 -4.96 -3.63 -9.29
CA LEU A 119 -3.82 -4.04 -8.47
C LEU A 119 -3.30 -2.85 -7.65
N MET A 120 -3.00 -1.76 -8.34
CA MET A 120 -2.52 -0.52 -7.74
C MET A 120 -3.53 0.01 -6.70
N LEU A 121 -4.82 0.04 -7.04
CA LEU A 121 -5.87 0.54 -6.16
C LEU A 121 -5.99 -0.33 -4.91
N THR A 122 -5.91 -1.65 -5.06
CA THR A 122 -5.91 -2.61 -3.96
C THR A 122 -4.74 -2.37 -3.01
N VAL A 123 -3.51 -2.33 -3.53
CA VAL A 123 -2.30 -2.12 -2.73
C VAL A 123 -2.32 -0.77 -2.02
N LEU A 124 -2.72 0.29 -2.73
CA LEU A 124 -2.84 1.62 -2.17
C LEU A 124 -3.85 1.63 -1.02
N LEU A 125 -5.05 1.09 -1.22
CA LEU A 125 -6.11 1.07 -0.22
C LEU A 125 -5.74 0.25 1.01
N VAL A 126 -5.17 -0.96 0.85
CA VAL A 126 -4.71 -1.76 2.00
C VAL A 126 -3.64 -0.99 2.76
N THR A 127 -2.69 -0.39 2.07
CA THR A 127 -1.59 0.32 2.71
C THR A 127 -2.09 1.53 3.49
N LEU A 128 -3.01 2.29 2.91
CA LEU A 128 -3.63 3.44 3.57
C LEU A 128 -4.48 3.03 4.77
N ALA A 129 -5.26 1.95 4.63
CA ALA A 129 -6.05 1.37 5.72
C ALA A 129 -5.19 0.99 6.93
N GLN A 130 -3.93 0.63 6.69
CA GLN A 130 -3.00 0.22 7.75
C GLN A 130 -2.13 1.37 8.28
N THR A 131 -1.70 2.30 7.43
CA THR A 131 -0.65 3.28 7.78
C THR A 131 -1.19 4.63 8.23
N GLN A 132 -2.38 5.05 7.78
CA GLN A 132 -2.83 6.42 8.00
C GLN A 132 -3.67 6.57 9.27
N PRO A 133 -3.29 7.46 10.22
CA PRO A 133 -4.22 7.97 11.20
C PRO A 133 -5.32 8.75 10.46
N THR A 134 -6.58 8.43 10.76
CA THR A 134 -7.81 8.74 10.01
C THR A 134 -8.01 10.16 9.45
N GLY A 135 -7.19 11.17 9.77
CA GLY A 135 -7.42 12.57 9.39
C GLY A 135 -6.60 13.14 8.22
N ALA A 136 -5.40 12.62 7.91
CA ALA A 136 -4.50 13.23 6.91
C ALA A 136 -4.38 12.40 5.63
N GLY A 137 -4.42 11.06 5.75
CA GLY A 137 -4.31 10.16 4.62
C GLY A 137 -5.34 10.42 3.55
N VAL A 138 -6.60 10.63 3.96
CA VAL A 138 -7.78 10.76 3.09
C VAL A 138 -7.62 11.79 1.96
N TRP A 139 -6.93 12.90 2.20
CA TRP A 139 -6.73 13.92 1.18
C TRP A 139 -5.75 13.47 0.09
N TRP A 140 -4.71 12.73 0.46
CA TRP A 140 -3.81 12.09 -0.49
C TRP A 140 -4.50 10.95 -1.24
N ILE A 141 -5.41 10.22 -0.58
CA ILE A 141 -6.27 9.23 -1.23
C ILE A 141 -7.11 9.90 -2.32
N LEU A 142 -7.79 11.00 -1.98
CA LEU A 142 -8.66 11.71 -2.92
C LEU A 142 -7.88 12.28 -4.10
N ALA A 143 -6.72 12.88 -3.84
CA ALA A 143 -5.87 13.46 -4.87
C ALA A 143 -5.28 12.39 -5.80
N ALA A 144 -4.77 11.28 -5.25
CA ALA A 144 -4.28 10.16 -6.04
C ALA A 144 -5.41 9.56 -6.88
N LEU A 145 -6.60 9.37 -6.32
CA LEU A 145 -7.75 8.85 -7.04
C LEU A 145 -8.22 9.76 -8.18
N LEU A 146 -8.33 11.08 -7.93
CA LEU A 146 -8.68 12.05 -8.97
C LEU A 146 -7.69 12.01 -10.14
N LEU A 147 -6.40 11.84 -9.83
CA LEU A 147 -5.34 11.73 -10.83
C LEU A 147 -5.43 10.43 -11.64
N ILE A 148 -5.76 9.31 -10.98
CA ILE A 148 -5.84 7.98 -11.59
C ILE A 148 -7.13 7.79 -12.39
N LEU A 149 -8.25 8.33 -11.89
CA LEU A 149 -9.57 8.10 -12.48
C LEU A 149 -9.94 9.09 -13.57
N GLY A 150 -9.38 10.31 -13.56
CA GLY A 150 -9.60 11.30 -14.61
C GLY A 150 -9.39 10.74 -16.03
N PRO A 151 -8.29 10.03 -16.31
CA PRO A 151 -8.05 9.42 -17.62
C PRO A 151 -8.98 8.24 -17.94
N THR A 152 -9.33 7.39 -16.96
CA THR A 152 -10.23 6.24 -17.19
C THR A 152 -11.69 6.65 -17.43
N ILE A 153 -12.16 7.75 -16.82
CA ILE A 153 -13.51 8.28 -17.04
C ILE A 153 -13.66 8.83 -18.47
N LEU A 154 -12.58 9.31 -19.07
CA LEU A 154 -12.55 9.85 -20.42
C LEU A 154 -12.34 8.76 -21.50
N GLY A 155 -12.05 7.51 -21.10
CA GLY A 155 -11.38 6.55 -21.99
C GLY A 155 -12.15 5.30 -22.44
N MET A 156 -12.85 4.54 -21.59
CA MET A 156 -13.28 3.17 -21.98
C MET A 156 -14.54 2.58 -21.30
N GLU A 157 -15.16 1.65 -22.04
CA GLU A 157 -16.50 1.03 -21.95
C GLU A 157 -16.81 0.16 -20.71
N SER A 158 -15.93 0.06 -19.72
CA SER A 158 -16.17 -0.73 -18.49
C SER A 158 -16.39 0.16 -17.27
N ILE A 159 -17.45 0.96 -17.34
CA ILE A 159 -17.80 2.01 -16.38
C ILE A 159 -18.08 1.43 -14.98
N VAL A 160 -18.62 0.22 -14.88
CA VAL A 160 -19.24 -0.31 -13.65
C VAL A 160 -18.25 -0.56 -12.50
N PRO A 161 -17.12 -1.29 -12.67
CA PRO A 161 -16.19 -1.54 -11.56
C PRO A 161 -15.48 -0.27 -11.07
N GLY A 162 -15.16 0.64 -12.01
CA GLY A 162 -14.56 1.94 -11.70
C GLY A 162 -15.49 2.82 -10.88
N MET A 163 -16.79 2.87 -11.23
CA MET A 163 -17.79 3.63 -10.50
C MET A 163 -18.05 3.08 -9.08
N ILE A 164 -18.10 1.76 -8.90
CA ILE A 164 -18.26 1.16 -7.56
C ILE A 164 -17.07 1.52 -6.67
N GLY A 165 -15.84 1.44 -7.19
CA GLY A 165 -14.65 1.87 -6.47
C GLY A 165 -14.71 3.35 -6.06
N LEU A 166 -15.11 4.22 -6.99
CA LEU A 166 -15.33 5.65 -6.76
C LEU A 166 -16.36 5.92 -5.67
N LEU A 167 -17.49 5.21 -5.69
CA LEU A 167 -18.61 5.42 -4.78
C LEU A 167 -18.23 5.02 -3.36
N VAL A 168 -17.63 3.83 -3.18
CA VAL A 168 -17.16 3.35 -1.87
C VAL A 168 -16.11 4.29 -1.28
N LEU A 169 -15.19 4.81 -2.11
CA LEU A 169 -14.19 5.78 -1.67
C LEU A 169 -14.78 7.13 -1.32
N SER A 170 -15.70 7.65 -2.14
CA SER A 170 -16.37 8.93 -1.89
C SER A 170 -17.14 8.89 -0.58
N VAL A 171 -17.85 7.79 -0.31
CA VAL A 171 -18.53 7.56 0.97
C VAL A 171 -17.52 7.52 2.13
N THR A 172 -16.40 6.82 1.97
CA THR A 172 -15.36 6.73 3.01
C THR A 172 -14.78 8.11 3.35
N VAL A 173 -14.49 8.93 2.34
CA VAL A 173 -14.00 10.31 2.50
C VAL A 173 -15.06 11.18 3.17
N ALA A 174 -16.30 11.10 2.70
CA ALA A 174 -17.42 11.87 3.23
C ALA A 174 -17.64 11.59 4.72
N LEU A 175 -17.61 10.32 5.13
CA LEU A 175 -17.72 9.91 6.53
C LEU A 175 -16.58 10.46 7.40
N ILE A 176 -15.35 10.45 6.87
CA ILE A 176 -14.19 10.98 7.60
C ILE A 176 -14.26 12.51 7.72
N ARG A 177 -14.68 13.20 6.66
CA ARG A 177 -14.87 14.66 6.69
C ARG A 177 -16.01 15.06 7.61
N TRP A 178 -17.14 14.35 7.55
CA TRP A 178 -18.27 14.53 8.47
C TRP A 178 -17.83 14.42 9.92
N LYS A 179 -17.01 13.42 10.24
CA LYS A 179 -16.42 13.28 11.58
C LYS A 179 -15.55 14.49 11.98
N ARG A 180 -14.68 14.96 11.09
CA ARG A 180 -13.84 16.15 11.39
C ARG A 180 -14.69 17.40 11.59
N VAL A 181 -15.72 17.60 10.78
CA VAL A 181 -16.64 18.74 10.90
C VAL A 181 -17.40 18.64 12.22
N THR A 182 -18.03 17.51 12.51
CA THR A 182 -18.79 17.32 13.76
C THR A 182 -17.91 17.46 15.01
N TRP A 183 -16.63 17.08 14.94
CA TRP A 183 -15.65 17.30 16.00
C TRP A 183 -15.39 18.79 16.25
N ASN A 184 -15.12 19.56 15.19
CA ASN A 184 -14.87 21.00 15.30
C ASN A 184 -16.09 21.77 15.82
N TRP A 185 -17.30 21.27 15.52
CA TRP A 185 -18.55 21.93 15.93
C TRP A 185 -18.94 21.67 17.39
N ARG A 186 -18.62 20.51 17.97
CA ARG A 186 -19.13 20.16 19.32
C ARG A 186 -18.19 20.46 20.47
N GLY A 187 -16.92 20.81 20.22
CA GLY A 187 -15.94 21.20 21.26
C GLY A 187 -15.66 20.16 22.35
N LYS A 188 -16.38 19.03 22.38
CA LYS A 188 -16.25 17.94 23.32
C LYS A 188 -15.90 16.66 22.57
N PRO A 189 -14.97 15.84 23.11
CA PRO A 189 -14.70 14.53 22.57
C PRO A 189 -15.96 13.69 22.67
N TRP A 190 -16.62 13.46 21.53
CA TRP A 190 -17.68 12.47 21.44
C TRP A 190 -17.10 11.14 21.94
N GLY A 191 -17.84 10.43 22.79
CA GLY A 191 -17.34 9.27 23.54
C GLY A 191 -16.49 8.32 22.67
N SER A 192 -15.35 7.89 23.20
CA SER A 192 -14.33 7.05 22.55
C SER A 192 -14.88 5.85 21.78
N SER A 193 -16.05 5.35 22.15
CA SER A 193 -16.77 4.26 21.50
C SER A 193 -17.15 4.53 20.04
N GLY A 194 -17.63 5.72 19.69
CA GLY A 194 -18.06 6.04 18.32
C GLY A 194 -16.88 6.09 17.33
N ASP A 195 -15.74 6.56 17.82
CA ASP A 195 -14.49 6.65 17.08
C ASP A 195 -13.90 5.29 16.72
N ILE A 196 -14.01 4.34 17.64
CA ILE A 196 -13.57 2.96 17.43
C ILE A 196 -14.48 2.27 16.40
N TRP A 197 -15.79 2.47 16.50
CA TRP A 197 -16.76 1.88 15.58
C TRP A 197 -16.60 2.38 14.15
N LEU A 198 -16.47 3.68 13.95
CA LEU A 198 -16.26 4.25 12.61
C LEU A 198 -14.95 3.74 11.97
N LYS A 199 -13.87 3.65 12.76
CA LYS A 199 -12.60 3.07 12.29
C LYS A 199 -12.75 1.61 11.86
N ARG A 200 -13.51 0.82 12.62
CA ARG A 200 -13.80 -0.58 12.28
C ARG A 200 -14.62 -0.70 10.99
N ILE A 201 -15.67 0.11 10.83
CA ILE A 201 -16.49 0.14 9.61
C ILE A 201 -15.63 0.53 8.41
N ALA A 202 -14.89 1.64 8.48
CA ALA A 202 -14.06 2.10 7.37
C ALA A 202 -13.01 1.04 6.97
N ARG A 203 -12.38 0.39 7.95
CA ARG A 203 -11.43 -0.71 7.69
C ARG A 203 -12.10 -1.92 7.06
N ALA A 204 -13.30 -2.28 7.53
CA ALA A 204 -14.08 -3.38 6.95
C ALA A 204 -14.48 -3.07 5.49
N MET A 205 -14.95 -1.86 5.20
CA MET A 205 -15.28 -1.43 3.83
C MET A 205 -14.07 -1.46 2.90
N LEU A 206 -12.90 -1.01 3.38
CA LEU A 206 -11.65 -1.09 2.61
C LEU A 206 -11.23 -2.53 2.34
N LEU A 207 -11.35 -3.43 3.32
CA LEU A 207 -11.05 -4.86 3.14
C LEU A 207 -12.04 -5.53 2.17
N LEU A 208 -13.33 -5.20 2.25
CA LEU A 208 -14.32 -5.69 1.28
C LEU A 208 -14.03 -5.20 -0.13
N LEU A 209 -13.64 -3.93 -0.29
CA LEU A 209 -13.25 -3.38 -1.60
C LEU A 209 -12.00 -4.10 -2.16
N VAL A 210 -11.03 -4.41 -1.31
CA VAL A 210 -9.84 -5.18 -1.66
C VAL A 210 -10.20 -6.60 -2.12
N LEU A 211 -11.09 -7.28 -1.39
CA LEU A 211 -11.58 -8.61 -1.78
C LEU A 211 -12.36 -8.55 -3.10
N ALA A 212 -13.17 -7.52 -3.31
CA ALA A 212 -13.92 -7.33 -4.55
C ALA A 212 -12.99 -7.11 -5.76
N LEU A 213 -11.97 -6.24 -5.62
CA LEU A 213 -10.99 -5.98 -6.69
C LEU A 213 -10.13 -7.21 -6.98
N PHE A 214 -9.70 -7.92 -5.93
CA PHE A 214 -8.97 -9.17 -6.07
C PHE A 214 -9.83 -10.25 -6.76
N GLY A 215 -11.10 -10.38 -6.36
CA GLY A 215 -12.07 -11.28 -6.97
C GLY A 215 -12.32 -10.96 -8.44
N PHE A 216 -12.40 -9.68 -8.80
CA PHE A 216 -12.53 -9.23 -10.19
C PHE A 216 -11.33 -9.65 -11.04
N VAL A 217 -10.11 -9.39 -10.58
CA VAL A 217 -8.88 -9.78 -11.30
C VAL A 217 -8.76 -11.31 -11.39
N SER A 218 -9.02 -12.02 -10.30
CA SER A 218 -8.98 -13.48 -10.27
C SER A 218 -10.03 -14.09 -11.20
N GLY A 219 -11.23 -13.52 -11.24
CA GLY A 219 -12.29 -13.91 -12.16
C GLY A 219 -11.86 -13.76 -13.62
N ALA A 220 -11.26 -12.62 -13.98
CA ALA A 220 -10.74 -12.40 -15.32
C ALA A 220 -9.64 -13.41 -15.71
N ILE A 221 -8.75 -13.77 -14.77
CA ILE A 221 -7.73 -14.81 -14.99
C ILE A 221 -8.36 -16.19 -15.19
N ILE A 222 -9.37 -16.55 -14.40
CA ILE A 222 -10.06 -17.83 -14.48
C ILE A 222 -10.84 -17.96 -15.80
N THR A 223 -11.45 -16.88 -16.28
CA THR A 223 -12.15 -16.89 -17.56
C THR A 223 -11.22 -17.02 -18.76
N ASP A 224 -9.99 -16.50 -18.65
CA ASP A 224 -9.00 -16.52 -19.74
C ASP A 224 -8.14 -17.79 -19.75
N LYS A 225 -7.89 -18.41 -18.57
CA LYS A 225 -7.00 -19.58 -18.43
C LYS A 225 -7.76 -20.77 -17.83
N PRO A 226 -7.78 -21.94 -18.50
CA PRO A 226 -8.49 -23.10 -17.97
C PRO A 226 -7.73 -23.82 -16.83
N GLY A 227 -8.48 -24.35 -15.87
CA GLY A 227 -8.03 -25.33 -14.87
C GLY A 227 -6.92 -24.83 -13.94
N LEU A 228 -5.95 -25.70 -13.64
CA LEU A 228 -4.86 -25.45 -12.68
C LEU A 228 -3.96 -24.28 -13.09
N ARG A 229 -3.90 -23.94 -14.39
CA ARG A 229 -3.09 -22.81 -14.86
C ARG A 229 -3.57 -21.51 -14.23
N ALA A 230 -4.88 -21.24 -14.21
CA ALA A 230 -5.43 -20.04 -13.57
C ALA A 230 -5.00 -19.88 -12.12
N LEU A 231 -4.94 -20.98 -11.37
CA LEU A 231 -4.51 -20.96 -9.97
C LEU A 231 -3.04 -20.57 -9.83
N VAL A 232 -2.15 -21.13 -10.67
CA VAL A 232 -0.73 -20.73 -10.73
C VAL A 232 -0.59 -19.24 -11.07
N TYR A 233 -1.39 -18.75 -12.02
CA TYR A 233 -1.44 -17.33 -12.36
C TYR A 233 -1.85 -16.49 -11.13
N ILE A 234 -2.95 -16.83 -10.45
CA ILE A 234 -3.41 -16.10 -9.25
C ILE A 234 -2.35 -16.11 -8.13
N LEU A 235 -1.65 -17.23 -7.91
CA LEU A 235 -0.57 -17.31 -6.92
C LEU A 235 0.61 -16.40 -7.29
N PHE A 236 1.03 -16.40 -8.56
CA PHE A 236 2.10 -15.53 -9.02
C PHE A 236 1.70 -14.05 -8.92
N TYR A 237 0.44 -13.75 -9.21
CA TYR A 237 -0.14 -12.42 -9.03
C TYR A 237 -0.07 -11.96 -7.56
N LEU A 238 -0.43 -12.83 -6.61
CA LEU A 238 -0.28 -12.56 -5.17
C LEU A 238 1.19 -12.37 -4.75
N ALA A 239 2.10 -13.18 -5.30
CA ALA A 239 3.53 -13.07 -5.05
C ALA A 239 4.10 -11.74 -5.53
N LEU A 240 3.62 -11.20 -6.66
CA LEU A 240 4.01 -9.87 -7.15
C LEU A 240 3.41 -8.73 -6.35
N LEU A 241 2.20 -8.91 -5.82
CA LEU A 241 1.50 -7.91 -5.00
C LEU A 241 2.21 -7.64 -3.66
N TYR A 242 2.68 -8.71 -3.02
CA TYR A 242 3.28 -8.63 -1.69
C TYR A 242 4.46 -7.64 -1.54
N PRO A 243 5.51 -7.67 -2.39
CA PRO A 243 6.63 -6.73 -2.28
C PRO A 243 6.21 -5.28 -2.55
N LEU A 244 5.25 -5.06 -3.45
CA LEU A 244 4.72 -3.72 -3.75
C LEU A 244 3.98 -3.14 -2.54
N PHE A 245 3.18 -3.98 -1.89
CA PHE A 245 2.51 -3.65 -0.63
C PHE A 245 3.50 -3.36 0.49
N LEU A 246 4.52 -4.20 0.66
CA LEU A 246 5.55 -4.00 1.67
C LEU A 246 6.31 -2.69 1.45
N ALA A 247 6.71 -2.41 0.20
CA ALA A 247 7.39 -1.18 -0.19
C ALA A 247 6.55 0.06 0.14
N LEU A 248 5.29 0.08 -0.28
CA LEU A 248 4.39 1.20 -0.03
C LEU A 248 4.12 1.38 1.47
N ARG A 249 3.97 0.29 2.23
CA ARG A 249 3.84 0.33 3.69
C ARG A 249 5.06 0.96 4.33
N ILE A 250 6.26 0.53 3.94
CA ILE A 250 7.51 1.09 4.44
C ILE A 250 7.59 2.59 4.15
N ALA A 251 7.21 3.01 2.94
CA ALA A 251 7.22 4.41 2.55
C ALA A 251 6.22 5.26 3.36
N LEU A 252 5.01 4.76 3.61
CA LEU A 252 3.91 5.52 4.21
C LEU A 252 3.82 5.44 5.74
N GLU A 253 4.47 4.48 6.38
CA GLU A 253 4.36 4.27 7.83
C GLU A 253 4.80 5.51 8.62
N PRO A 254 3.96 6.07 9.50
CA PRO A 254 4.24 7.30 10.22
C PRO A 254 5.40 7.11 11.21
N ARG A 255 6.08 8.22 11.53
CA ARG A 255 7.11 8.21 12.57
C ARG A 255 6.45 7.88 13.91
N THR A 256 6.93 6.82 14.57
CA THR A 256 6.64 6.59 15.99
C THR A 256 7.30 7.71 16.77
N LYS A 257 6.51 8.56 17.44
CA LYS A 257 7.05 9.51 18.41
C LYS A 257 7.77 8.68 19.47
N SER A 258 9.06 8.90 19.67
CA SER A 258 9.73 8.38 20.86
C SER A 258 9.03 9.03 22.05
N VAL A 259 8.44 8.20 22.91
CA VAL A 259 7.95 8.67 24.21
C VAL A 259 9.21 8.94 25.00
N ASN A 260 9.61 10.21 25.02
CA ASN A 260 10.63 10.72 25.93
C ASN A 260 10.00 10.97 27.29
#